data_AF-A0A7Y9HVB1-F1
#
_entry.id   AF-A0A7Y9HVB1-F1
#
_cell.length_a   1.000
_cell.length_b   1.000
_cell.length_c   1.000
_cell.angle_alpha   90.00
_cell.angle_beta   90.00
_cell.angle_gamma   90.00
#
_symmetry.space_group_name_H-M   'P 1'
#
loop_
_entity.id
_entity.type
_entity.pdbx_description
1 polymer ?
#
loop_
_entity_poly.entity_id
_entity_poly.type
_entity_poly.pdbx_seq_one_letter_code
_entity_poly.pdbx_strand_id
1 'polypeptide(L)'
;MQETEKLTFELLPIAISELLERVRRIEAVLSGEKIALDIQDEMLDIKEASAFLKLAVATIYSKVCRGEIPATKPGRQLYFNKAELIEWLKQKRKKTTQELIADFQGQRGRIPFQRKRKALRSY
;
A
#
# COMPACT_ATOMS: atom_id res chain seq x y z
N MET A 1 34.21 14.85 -17.76
CA MET A 1 33.76 15.98 -18.61
C MET A 1 32.85 15.36 -19.65
N GLN A 2 31.55 15.70 -19.66
CA GLN A 2 30.63 15.14 -20.64
C GLN A 2 30.84 15.87 -21.97
N GLU A 3 31.14 15.11 -23.01
CA GLU A 3 31.34 15.55 -24.38
C GLU A 3 30.03 16.16 -24.89
N THR A 4 30.03 17.46 -25.17
CA THR A 4 28.88 18.11 -25.79
C THR A 4 28.89 17.73 -27.26
N GLU A 5 28.24 16.63 -27.61
CA GLU A 5 27.95 16.32 -29.01
C GLU A 5 27.24 17.53 -29.63
N LYS A 6 27.77 18.02 -30.74
CA LYS A 6 27.28 19.23 -31.41
C LYS A 6 25.85 18.97 -31.90
N LEU A 7 24.86 19.52 -31.21
CA LEU A 7 23.46 19.49 -31.63
C LEU A 7 23.32 20.20 -32.98
N THR A 8 23.03 19.46 -34.04
CA THR A 8 22.76 20.00 -35.37
C THR A 8 21.27 20.31 -35.55
N PHE A 9 20.94 21.26 -36.42
CA PHE A 9 19.54 21.69 -36.64
C PHE A 9 18.60 20.53 -37.01
N GLU A 10 19.07 19.59 -37.82
CA GLU A 10 18.32 18.38 -38.22
C GLU A 10 17.97 17.45 -37.04
N LEU A 11 18.73 17.52 -35.94
CA LEU A 11 18.51 16.72 -34.74
C LEU A 11 17.61 17.44 -33.72
N LEU A 12 17.22 18.70 -33.97
CA LEU A 12 16.37 19.47 -33.06
C LEU A 12 15.00 18.84 -32.81
N PRO A 13 14.27 18.32 -33.82
CA PRO A 13 12.96 17.70 -33.56
C PRO A 13 13.08 16.51 -32.60
N ILE A 14 14.15 15.71 -32.75
CA ILE A 14 14.42 14.55 -31.92
C ILE A 14 14.80 14.99 -30.50
N ALA A 15 15.75 15.92 -30.37
CA ALA A 15 16.18 16.43 -29.07
C ALA A 15 15.03 17.10 -28.28
N ILE A 16 14.16 17.84 -28.96
CA ILE A 16 12.97 18.47 -28.36
C ILE A 16 11.98 17.40 -27.92
N SER A 17 11.74 16.36 -28.73
CA SER A 17 10.85 15.26 -28.34
C SER A 17 11.33 14.55 -27.07
N GLU A 18 12.63 14.29 -26.97
CA GLU A 18 13.24 13.68 -25.79
C GLU A 18 13.16 14.60 -24.56
N LEU A 19 13.37 15.90 -24.75
CA LEU A 19 13.25 16.89 -23.68
C LEU A 19 11.81 16.97 -23.18
N LEU A 20 10.81 16.98 -24.07
CA LEU A 20 9.40 16.97 -23.69
C LEU A 20 9.03 15.74 -22.87
N GLU A 21 9.49 14.55 -23.26
CA GLU A 21 9.26 13.32 -22.49
C GLU A 21 9.92 13.34 -21.11
N ARG A 22 11.14 13.87 -21.02
CA ARG A 22 11.83 14.04 -19.73
C ARG A 22 11.12 15.07 -18.84
N VAL A 23 10.65 16.19 -19.40
CA VAL A 23 9.89 17.21 -18.67
C VAL A 23 8.56 16.65 -18.16
N ARG A 24 7.78 15.95 -19.00
CA ARG A 24 6.54 15.27 -18.57
C ARG A 24 6.79 14.30 -17.43
N ARG A 25 7.89 13.55 -17.47
CA ARG A 25 8.27 12.63 -16.38
C ARG A 25 8.54 13.37 -15.08
N ILE A 26 9.24 14.50 -15.14
CA ILE A 26 9.51 15.35 -13.97
C ILE A 26 8.21 15.96 -13.45
N GLU A 27 7.36 16.47 -14.34
CA GLU A 27 6.03 17.00 -13.99
C GLU A 27 5.18 15.96 -13.27
N ALA A 28 5.14 14.70 -13.76
CA ALA A 28 4.43 13.61 -13.08
C ALA A 28 4.98 13.29 -11.69
N VAL A 29 6.31 13.34 -11.50
CA VAL A 29 6.92 13.13 -10.17
C VAL A 29 6.60 14.28 -9.21
N LEU A 30 6.58 15.52 -9.70
CA LEU A 30 6.34 16.72 -8.90
C LEU A 30 4.86 16.98 -8.62
N SER A 31 3.95 16.61 -9.53
CA SER A 31 2.50 16.80 -9.38
C SER A 31 1.91 15.95 -8.26
N GLY A 32 2.69 15.02 -7.67
CA GLY A 32 2.21 14.15 -6.61
C GLY A 32 1.14 13.16 -7.09
N GLU A 33 0.82 13.18 -8.38
CA GLU A 33 0.38 12.00 -9.10
C GLU A 33 1.55 11.04 -8.98
N LYS A 34 1.56 10.26 -7.88
CA LYS A 34 2.18 8.96 -7.90
C LYS A 34 1.79 8.41 -9.25
N ILE A 35 2.77 8.26 -10.14
CA ILE A 35 2.59 7.44 -11.32
C ILE A 35 2.04 6.17 -10.69
N ALA A 36 0.73 5.99 -10.84
CA ALA A 36 0.06 4.77 -10.51
C ALA A 36 0.61 3.87 -11.61
N LEU A 37 1.85 3.44 -11.40
CA LEU A 37 2.50 2.38 -12.13
C LEU A 37 1.64 1.20 -11.78
N ASP A 38 0.53 1.10 -12.49
CA ASP A 38 -0.15 -0.13 -12.77
C ASP A 38 -0.32 -1.00 -11.53
N ILE A 39 -0.71 -0.38 -10.41
CA ILE A 39 -1.54 -1.12 -9.45
C ILE A 39 -2.91 -1.14 -10.12
N GLN A 40 -2.98 -1.87 -11.24
CA GLN A 40 -4.23 -2.30 -11.79
C GLN A 40 -4.98 -2.92 -10.63
N ASP A 41 -6.28 -2.69 -10.65
CA ASP A 41 -7.26 -3.35 -9.81
C ASP A 41 -7.31 -4.85 -10.18
N GLU A 42 -6.15 -5.51 -10.10
CA GLU A 42 -5.93 -6.91 -10.36
C GLU A 42 -6.64 -7.66 -9.25
N MET A 43 -7.81 -8.19 -9.60
CA MET A 43 -8.50 -9.18 -8.80
C MET A 43 -7.70 -10.48 -8.88
N LEU A 44 -7.14 -10.87 -7.75
CA LEU A 44 -6.43 -12.13 -7.56
C LEU A 44 -7.40 -13.20 -7.08
N ASP A 45 -7.26 -14.40 -7.63
CA ASP A 45 -7.90 -15.60 -7.07
C ASP A 45 -7.16 -16.08 -5.81
N ILE A 46 -7.75 -16.97 -5.03
CA ILE A 46 -7.16 -17.50 -3.80
C ILE A 46 -5.80 -18.16 -4.00
N LYS A 47 -5.56 -18.80 -5.16
CA LYS A 47 -4.26 -19.38 -5.50
C LYS A 47 -3.20 -18.30 -5.74
N GLU A 48 -3.58 -17.23 -6.42
CA GLU A 48 -2.69 -16.10 -6.71
C GLU A 48 -2.41 -15.30 -5.45
N ALA A 49 -3.43 -15.05 -4.61
CA ALA A 49 -3.26 -14.46 -3.29
C ALA A 49 -2.38 -15.33 -2.38
N SER A 50 -2.48 -16.66 -2.47
CA SER A 50 -1.61 -17.63 -1.79
C SER A 50 -0.16 -17.48 -2.21
N ALA A 51 0.11 -17.40 -3.52
CA ALA A 51 1.44 -17.15 -4.05
C ALA A 51 1.98 -15.77 -3.64
N PHE A 52 1.13 -14.75 -3.69
CA PHE A 52 1.49 -13.36 -3.36
C PHE A 52 1.87 -13.19 -1.88
N LEU A 53 1.04 -13.71 -0.96
CA LEU A 53 1.28 -13.64 0.48
C LEU A 53 2.25 -14.71 0.99
N LYS A 54 2.62 -15.68 0.15
CA LYS A 54 3.40 -16.88 0.51
C LYS A 54 2.79 -17.65 1.69
N LEU A 55 1.47 -17.75 1.70
CA LEU A 55 0.69 -18.48 2.71
C LEU A 55 -0.04 -19.66 2.08
N ALA A 56 -0.22 -20.76 2.80
CA ALA A 56 -1.05 -21.86 2.34
C ALA A 56 -2.53 -21.42 2.17
N VAL A 57 -3.22 -21.96 1.16
CA VAL A 57 -4.63 -21.67 0.86
C VAL A 57 -5.53 -21.88 2.08
N ALA A 58 -5.31 -22.95 2.86
CA ALA A 58 -6.06 -23.22 4.09
C ALA A 58 -5.88 -22.12 5.16
N THR A 59 -4.67 -21.56 5.27
CA THR A 59 -4.37 -20.45 6.17
C THR A 59 -5.07 -19.18 5.72
N ILE A 60 -5.13 -18.93 4.40
CA ILE A 60 -5.87 -17.79 3.85
C ILE A 60 -7.36 -17.91 4.17
N TYR A 61 -7.99 -19.07 3.93
CA TYR A 61 -9.39 -19.30 4.34
C TYR A 61 -9.61 -19.04 5.83
N SER A 62 -8.72 -19.56 6.69
CA SER A 62 -8.80 -19.36 8.13
C SER A 62 -8.71 -17.87 8.50
N LYS A 63 -7.83 -17.12 7.83
CA LYS A 63 -7.64 -15.69 8.05
C LYS A 63 -8.79 -14.85 7.54
N VAL A 64 -9.35 -15.18 6.38
CA VAL A 64 -10.55 -14.53 5.84
C VAL A 64 -11.75 -14.78 6.75
N CYS A 65 -11.94 -16.00 7.23
CA CYS A 65 -13.03 -16.34 8.16
C CYS A 65 -12.92 -15.57 9.49
N ARG A 66 -11.70 -15.29 9.95
CA ARG A 66 -11.44 -14.45 11.15
C ARG A 66 -11.52 -12.95 10.87
N GLY A 67 -11.75 -12.52 9.63
CA GLY A 67 -11.72 -11.11 9.23
C GLY A 67 -10.34 -10.47 9.31
N GLU A 68 -9.27 -11.27 9.28
CA GLU A 68 -7.90 -10.75 9.35
C GLU A 68 -7.40 -10.24 8.01
N ILE A 69 -7.82 -10.85 6.89
CA ILE A 69 -7.42 -10.48 5.53
C ILE A 69 -8.66 -9.94 4.80
N PRO A 70 -8.54 -8.78 4.12
CA PRO A 70 -9.61 -8.26 3.29
C PRO A 70 -9.86 -9.18 2.07
N ALA A 71 -11.11 -9.53 1.83
CA ALA A 71 -11.51 -10.36 0.72
C ALA A 71 -12.92 -9.99 0.24
N THR A 72 -13.15 -10.07 -1.06
CA THR A 72 -14.47 -9.87 -1.67
C THR A 72 -15.07 -11.23 -2.01
N LYS A 73 -16.35 -11.44 -1.68
CA LYS A 73 -17.09 -12.69 -1.98
C LYS A 73 -18.31 -12.42 -2.87
N PRO A 74 -18.13 -12.13 -4.17
CA PRO A 74 -19.22 -12.10 -5.12
C PRO A 74 -19.63 -13.56 -5.44
N GLY A 75 -20.51 -14.13 -4.60
CA GLY A 75 -21.07 -15.46 -4.81
C GLY A 75 -20.24 -16.61 -4.20
N ARG A 76 -19.75 -17.54 -5.04
CA ARG A 76 -19.16 -18.81 -4.58
C ARG A 76 -17.66 -18.71 -4.24
N GLN A 77 -16.92 -17.83 -4.91
CA GLN A 77 -15.46 -17.75 -4.82
C GLN A 77 -15.00 -16.47 -4.10
N LEU A 78 -13.80 -16.52 -3.52
CA LEU A 78 -13.14 -15.38 -2.89
C LEU A 78 -12.19 -14.73 -3.88
N TYR A 79 -12.32 -13.41 -4.02
CA TYR A 79 -11.42 -12.57 -4.79
C TYR A 79 -10.71 -11.59 -3.88
N PHE A 80 -9.50 -11.22 -4.26
CA PHE A 80 -8.65 -10.33 -3.50
C PHE A 80 -8.18 -9.19 -4.37
N ASN A 81 -8.34 -7.97 -3.91
CA ASN A 81 -7.72 -6.84 -4.56
C ASN A 81 -6.25 -6.76 -4.15
N LYS A 82 -5.34 -6.79 -5.14
CA LYS A 82 -3.90 -6.69 -4.90
C LYS A 82 -3.52 -5.40 -4.17
N ALA A 83 -4.14 -4.27 -4.50
CA ALA A 83 -3.90 -2.99 -3.83
C ALA A 83 -4.25 -3.06 -2.34
N GLU A 84 -5.39 -3.65 -2.04
CA GLU A 84 -5.90 -3.82 -0.67
C GLU A 84 -5.02 -4.79 0.14
N LEU A 85 -4.53 -5.87 -0.47
CA LEU A 85 -3.57 -6.78 0.17
C LEU A 85 -2.24 -6.08 0.49
N ILE A 86 -1.74 -5.22 -0.41
CA ILE A 86 -0.54 -4.42 -0.18
C ILE A 86 -0.75 -3.44 0.98
N GLU A 87 -1.90 -2.77 1.01
CA GLU A 87 -2.24 -1.84 2.09
C GLU A 87 -2.36 -2.58 3.43
N TRP A 88 -2.99 -3.74 3.44
CA TRP A 88 -3.08 -4.61 4.61
C TRP A 88 -1.69 -5.04 5.12
N LEU A 89 -0.77 -5.40 4.23
CA LEU A 89 0.62 -5.71 4.60
C LEU A 89 1.32 -4.49 5.22
N LYS A 90 1.12 -3.30 4.67
CA LYS A 90 1.67 -2.04 5.22
C LYS A 90 1.14 -1.78 6.63
N GLN A 91 -0.16 -2.01 6.88
CA GLN A 91 -0.77 -1.85 8.19
C GLN A 91 -0.30 -2.89 9.21
N LYS A 92 -0.02 -4.13 8.77
CA LYS A 92 0.51 -5.20 9.61
C LYS A 92 2.01 -5.11 9.87
N ARG A 93 2.74 -4.21 9.19
CA ARG A 93 4.14 -3.92 9.52
C ARG A 93 4.21 -3.49 10.99
N LYS A 94 5.01 -4.19 11.80
CA LYS A 94 5.34 -3.72 13.15
C LYS A 94 6.07 -2.38 13.00
N LYS A 95 5.41 -1.30 13.43
CA LYS A 95 6.00 0.05 13.47
C LYS A 95 7.32 -0.02 14.22
N THR A 96 8.35 0.61 13.68
CA THR A 96 9.64 0.72 14.36
C THR A 96 9.48 1.61 15.60
N THR A 97 10.36 1.45 16.60
CA THR A 97 10.29 2.20 17.86
C THR A 97 10.19 3.72 17.65
N GLN A 98 10.78 4.25 16.57
CA GLN A 98 10.73 5.67 16.20
C GLN A 98 9.36 6.13 15.73
N GLU A 99 8.64 5.31 14.94
CA GLU A 99 7.28 5.62 14.47
C GLU A 99 6.26 5.57 15.63
N LEU A 100 6.46 4.66 16.60
CA LEU A 100 5.62 4.59 17.80
C LEU A 100 5.78 5.83 18.71
N ILE A 101 7.00 6.33 18.87
CA ILE A 101 7.28 7.52 19.68
C ILE A 101 6.61 8.76 19.06
N ALA A 102 6.63 8.90 17.73
CA ALA A 102 5.97 9.98 17.02
C ALA A 102 4.43 9.97 17.20
N ASP A 103 3.80 8.80 17.09
CA ASP A 103 2.36 8.63 17.35
C ASP A 103 1.99 8.93 18.81
N PHE A 104 2.82 8.51 19.77
CA PHE A 104 2.61 8.78 21.20
C PHE A 104 2.68 10.27 21.54
N GLN A 105 3.54 11.04 20.87
CA GLN A 105 3.64 12.49 21.09
C GLN A 105 2.40 13.25 20.59
N GLY A 106 1.70 12.73 19.58
CA GLY A 106 0.44 13.30 19.06
C GLY A 106 -0.81 13.02 19.91
N GLN A 107 -0.82 11.96 20.73
CA GLN A 107 -2.00 11.51 21.49
C GLN A 107 -2.08 12.02 22.94
N ARG A 108 -1.31 13.06 23.31
CA ARG A 108 -1.28 13.65 24.66
C ARG A 108 -2.58 14.34 25.14
N GLY A 109 -3.73 14.07 24.50
CA GLY A 109 -4.97 14.80 24.74
C GLY A 109 -6.18 14.01 25.25
N ARG A 110 -6.32 12.69 25.04
CA ARG A 110 -7.61 12.02 25.34
C ARG A 110 -7.51 10.52 25.61
N ILE A 111 -7.36 10.10 26.87
CA ILE A 111 -7.99 8.85 27.33
C ILE A 111 -8.41 9.00 28.81
N PRO A 112 -9.70 8.89 29.17
CA PRO A 112 -10.11 8.70 30.56
C PRO A 112 -9.90 7.24 30.98
N PHE A 113 -9.22 7.07 32.12
CA PHE A 113 -8.92 5.81 32.78
C PHE A 113 -10.19 5.20 33.42
N GLN A 114 -10.84 4.27 32.74
CA GLN A 114 -12.02 3.56 33.26
C GLN A 114 -11.60 2.38 34.16
N ARG A 115 -11.65 2.57 35.49
CA ARG A 115 -11.54 1.48 36.48
C ARG A 115 -12.87 0.72 36.57
N LYS A 116 -12.90 -0.52 36.07
CA LYS A 116 -14.01 -1.46 36.35
C LYS A 116 -14.00 -1.84 37.84
N ARG A 117 -15.05 -1.48 38.59
CA ARG A 117 -15.33 -2.05 39.92
C ARG A 117 -16.04 -3.39 39.74
N LYS A 118 -15.45 -4.48 40.25
CA LYS A 118 -16.11 -5.79 40.41
C LYS A 118 -17.21 -5.64 41.48
N ALA A 119 -18.45 -6.00 41.16
CA ALA A 119 -19.48 -6.26 42.17
C ALA A 119 -19.44 -7.75 42.52
N LEU A 120 -19.24 -8.05 43.81
CA LEU A 120 -19.35 -9.39 44.38
C LEU A 120 -20.82 -9.75 44.49
N ARG A 121 -21.18 -10.92 43.98
CA ARG A 121 -22.50 -11.55 44.08
C ARG A 121 -22.63 -12.15 45.49
N SER A 122 -23.53 -11.61 46.31
CA SER A 122 -23.97 -12.22 47.58
C SER A 122 -24.91 -13.40 47.31
N TYR A 123 -24.79 -14.42 48.16
CA TYR A 123 -25.58 -15.66 48.17
C TYR A 123 -27.07 -15.41 48.41
#